data_AF-A0A1Y1Z2V1-F1
#
_entry.id   AF-A0A1Y1Z2V1-F1
#
_cell.length_a   1.000
_cell.length_b   1.000
_cell.length_c   1.000
_cell.angle_alpha   90.00
_cell.angle_beta   90.00
_cell.angle_gamma   90.00
#
_symmetry.space_group_name_H-M   'P 1'
#
loop_
_entity.id
_entity.type
_entity.pdbx_description
1 polymer ?
#
loop_
_entity_poly.entity_id
_entity_poly.type
_entity_poly.pdbx_seq_one_letter_code
_entity_poly.pdbx_strand_id
1 'polypeptide(L)'
;VRKEIRQLSENERNAFIDAINQLKASGEYEKFSPMHNDYAPFAHITPGFFPWHRYYIRLFENALQKINPSVVLPYWDWTIDSQAPEESEVLKWFGGNGRGPLQCVVDGPFANWRASVSNDHCLRRQFNGGDKILAIYSSESVSNMINTIEDYDKFRDTIENGPHAAVHRGIGGDMAVLISPNDPIFFLHHAFVDNIW
;
A
#
# COMPACT_ATOMS: atom_id res chain seq x y z
N VAL A 1 2.73 -8.51 -16.52
CA VAL A 1 1.60 -7.53 -16.55
C VAL A 1 1.02 -7.50 -15.15
N ARG A 2 0.91 -6.31 -14.53
CA ARG A 2 0.27 -6.20 -13.21
C ARG A 2 -1.23 -6.43 -13.35
N LYS A 3 -1.83 -7.13 -12.38
CA LYS A 3 -3.27 -7.45 -12.35
C LYS A 3 -3.88 -6.88 -11.08
N GLU A 4 -5.18 -6.64 -11.10
CA GLU A 4 -5.93 -6.38 -9.88
C GLU A 4 -5.87 -7.65 -9.00
N ILE A 5 -5.63 -7.52 -7.71
CA ILE A 5 -5.34 -8.65 -6.84
C ILE A 5 -6.46 -9.70 -6.75
N ARG A 6 -7.73 -9.30 -6.89
CA ARG A 6 -8.89 -10.23 -6.91
C ARG A 6 -9.00 -11.01 -8.22
N GLN A 7 -8.26 -10.62 -9.26
CA GLN A 7 -8.14 -11.39 -10.50
C GLN A 7 -7.03 -12.45 -10.42
N LEU A 8 -6.21 -12.45 -9.37
CA LEU A 8 -5.25 -13.52 -9.13
C LEU A 8 -5.97 -14.79 -8.68
N SER A 9 -5.51 -15.93 -9.19
CA SER A 9 -5.81 -17.22 -8.58
C SER A 9 -5.29 -17.27 -7.14
N GLU A 10 -5.86 -18.17 -6.34
CA GLU A 10 -5.37 -18.39 -4.97
C GLU A 10 -3.88 -18.75 -4.94
N ASN A 11 -3.40 -19.54 -5.89
CA ASN A 11 -1.98 -19.89 -6.00
C ASN A 11 -1.10 -18.68 -6.33
N GLU A 12 -1.51 -17.81 -7.25
CA GLU A 12 -0.77 -16.57 -7.56
C GLU A 12 -0.72 -15.64 -6.33
N ARG A 13 -1.85 -15.50 -5.61
CA ARG A 13 -1.92 -14.67 -4.41
C ARG A 13 -1.06 -15.23 -3.27
N ASN A 14 -1.10 -16.54 -3.03
CA ASN A 14 -0.27 -17.20 -2.03
C ASN A 14 1.22 -17.07 -2.37
N ALA A 15 1.60 -17.30 -3.64
CA ALA A 15 2.98 -17.12 -4.08
C ALA A 15 3.50 -15.69 -3.87
N PHE A 16 2.64 -14.69 -4.06
CA PHE A 16 2.97 -13.29 -3.79
C PHE A 16 3.17 -13.02 -2.29
N ILE A 17 2.22 -13.45 -1.44
CA ILE A 17 2.31 -13.30 0.02
C ILE A 17 3.53 -14.04 0.59
N ASP A 18 3.82 -15.24 0.09
CA ASP A 18 4.98 -16.04 0.50
C ASP A 18 6.29 -15.37 0.12
N ALA A 19 6.38 -14.77 -1.08
CA ALA A 19 7.56 -14.03 -1.50
C ALA A 19 7.80 -12.80 -0.60
N ILE A 20 6.74 -12.11 -0.17
CA ILE A 20 6.83 -11.00 0.78
C ILE A 20 7.38 -11.48 2.14
N ASN A 21 6.85 -12.58 2.67
CA ASN A 21 7.33 -13.15 3.93
C ASN A 21 8.79 -13.62 3.86
N GLN A 22 9.21 -14.21 2.74
CA GLN A 22 10.62 -14.56 2.52
C GLN A 22 11.52 -13.33 2.40
N LEU A 23 11.05 -12.26 1.76
CA LEU A 23 11.77 -10.99 1.67
C LEU A 23 11.91 -10.33 3.05
N LYS A 24 10.90 -10.48 3.92
CA LYS A 24 10.97 -10.05 5.31
C LYS A 24 11.97 -10.87 6.11
N ALA A 25 11.93 -12.20 5.98
CA ALA A 25 12.83 -13.11 6.70
C ALA A 25 14.30 -12.91 6.33
N SER A 26 14.62 -12.46 5.11
CA SER A 26 15.98 -12.13 4.70
C SER A 26 16.49 -10.78 5.23
N GLY A 27 15.62 -9.96 5.82
CA GLY A 27 15.92 -8.59 6.26
C GLY A 27 15.94 -7.57 5.11
N GLU A 28 15.81 -7.98 3.86
CA GLU A 28 15.80 -7.08 2.71
C GLU A 28 14.56 -6.18 2.68
N TYR A 29 13.41 -6.66 3.18
CA TYR A 29 12.20 -5.85 3.32
C TYR A 29 12.42 -4.61 4.20
N GLU A 30 13.28 -4.69 5.21
CA GLU A 30 13.49 -3.59 6.17
C GLU A 30 14.16 -2.37 5.54
N LYS A 31 14.70 -2.49 4.32
CA LYS A 31 15.36 -1.40 3.60
C LYS A 31 14.37 -0.43 2.93
N PHE A 32 13.12 -0.84 2.78
CA PHE A 32 12.11 -0.07 2.04
C PHE A 32 11.63 1.15 2.85
N SER A 33 11.23 0.99 4.11
CA SER A 33 10.76 2.12 4.93
C SER A 33 11.80 3.24 5.15
N PRO A 34 13.09 2.96 5.44
CA PRO A 34 14.11 4.00 5.52
C PRO A 34 14.30 4.71 4.19
N MET A 35 14.33 3.97 3.08
CA MET A 35 14.44 4.57 1.74
C MET A 35 13.27 5.52 1.46
N HIS A 36 12.04 5.14 1.79
CA HIS A 36 10.90 6.02 1.63
C HIS A 36 11.01 7.29 2.49
N ASN A 37 11.42 7.15 3.74
CA ASN A 37 11.59 8.28 4.65
C ASN A 37 12.72 9.24 4.18
N ASP A 38 13.86 8.71 3.76
CA ASP A 38 15.04 9.49 3.35
C ASP A 38 14.77 10.29 2.06
N TYR A 39 13.96 9.74 1.15
CA TYR A 39 13.62 10.38 -0.12
C TYR A 39 12.27 11.09 -0.12
N ALA A 40 11.56 11.15 1.01
CA ALA A 40 10.28 11.84 1.13
C ALA A 40 10.27 13.28 0.56
N PRO A 41 11.32 14.12 0.74
CA PRO A 41 11.37 15.46 0.16
C PRO A 41 11.37 15.51 -1.39
N PHE A 42 11.71 14.41 -2.05
CA PHE A 42 11.67 14.26 -3.50
C PHE A 42 10.47 13.44 -3.97
N ALA A 43 9.96 12.56 -3.09
CA ALA A 43 8.88 11.64 -3.38
C ALA A 43 7.48 12.23 -3.10
N HIS A 44 7.36 13.27 -2.28
CA HIS A 44 6.06 13.82 -1.88
C HIS A 44 5.99 15.33 -2.06
N ILE A 45 4.82 15.82 -2.45
CA ILE A 45 4.51 17.22 -2.68
C ILE A 45 5.44 17.83 -3.76
N THR A 46 5.97 16.99 -4.66
CA THR A 46 6.80 17.42 -5.79
C THR A 46 6.35 16.75 -7.09
N PRO A 47 6.79 17.25 -8.26
CA PRO A 47 6.63 16.55 -9.54
C PRO A 47 7.27 15.15 -9.57
N GLY A 48 8.11 14.81 -8.59
CA GLY A 48 8.70 13.48 -8.44
C GLY A 48 7.74 12.41 -7.92
N PHE A 49 6.55 12.77 -7.41
CA PHE A 49 5.64 11.86 -6.73
C PHE A 49 5.40 10.57 -7.50
N PHE A 50 4.82 10.66 -8.69
CA PHE A 50 4.52 9.48 -9.49
C PHE A 50 5.77 8.73 -9.98
N PRO A 51 6.76 9.37 -10.65
CA PRO A 51 7.91 8.63 -11.17
C PRO A 51 8.76 7.99 -10.07
N TRP A 52 8.91 8.64 -8.92
CA TRP A 52 9.65 8.08 -7.80
C TRP A 52 8.94 6.85 -7.24
N HIS A 53 7.62 6.92 -7.01
CA HIS A 53 6.85 5.78 -6.50
C HIS A 53 6.80 4.62 -7.52
N ARG A 54 6.67 4.91 -8.83
CA ARG A 54 6.78 3.90 -9.91
C ARG A 54 8.11 3.15 -9.86
N TYR A 55 9.21 3.87 -9.68
CA TYR A 55 10.53 3.26 -9.53
C TYR A 55 10.64 2.47 -8.22
N TYR A 56 10.16 3.02 -7.12
CA TYR A 56 10.20 2.42 -5.79
C TYR A 56 9.46 1.07 -5.74
N ILE A 57 8.24 0.99 -6.25
CA ILE A 57 7.49 -0.27 -6.33
C ILE A 57 8.10 -1.26 -7.32
N ARG A 58 8.86 -0.79 -8.33
CA ARG A 58 9.64 -1.66 -9.22
C ARG A 58 10.86 -2.27 -8.51
N LEU A 59 11.50 -1.55 -7.60
CA LEU A 59 12.55 -2.11 -6.74
C LEU A 59 12.00 -3.22 -5.85
N PHE A 60 10.80 -3.02 -5.28
CA PHE A 60 10.10 -4.03 -4.49
C PHE A 60 9.78 -5.28 -5.32
N GLU A 61 9.16 -5.09 -6.50
CA GLU A 61 8.86 -6.20 -7.41
C GLU A 61 10.11 -6.96 -7.84
N ASN A 62 11.21 -6.27 -8.15
CA ASN A 62 12.50 -6.90 -8.47
C ASN A 62 13.03 -7.73 -7.31
N ALA A 63 12.87 -7.27 -6.06
CA ALA A 63 13.28 -8.01 -4.89
C ALA A 63 12.45 -9.30 -4.70
N LEU A 64 11.14 -9.22 -4.92
CA LEU A 64 10.27 -10.41 -4.92
C LEU A 64 10.61 -11.38 -6.06
N GLN A 65 10.92 -10.87 -7.24
CA GLN A 65 11.28 -11.69 -8.41
C GLN A 65 12.60 -12.45 -8.25
N LYS A 66 13.50 -11.98 -7.40
CA LYS A 66 14.70 -12.74 -7.00
C LYS A 66 14.37 -13.97 -6.15
N ILE A 67 13.24 -13.95 -5.44
CA ILE A 67 12.74 -15.05 -4.62
C ILE A 67 11.88 -15.99 -5.49
N ASN A 68 10.92 -15.41 -6.22
CA ASN A 68 10.06 -16.14 -7.14
C ASN A 68 9.90 -15.34 -8.46
N PRO A 69 10.57 -15.74 -9.55
CA PRO A 69 10.54 -15.01 -10.82
C PRO A 69 9.15 -14.87 -11.46
N SER A 70 8.19 -15.70 -11.07
CA SER A 70 6.82 -15.65 -11.58
C SER A 70 5.94 -14.61 -10.87
N VAL A 71 6.41 -14.05 -9.74
CA VAL A 71 5.69 -13.00 -9.02
C VAL A 71 5.73 -11.69 -9.80
N VAL A 72 4.57 -11.07 -9.90
CA VAL A 72 4.36 -9.72 -10.44
C VAL A 72 3.57 -8.96 -9.39
N LEU A 73 3.93 -7.70 -9.13
CA LEU A 73 3.24 -6.89 -8.13
C LEU A 73 1.78 -6.64 -8.59
N PRO A 74 0.77 -7.16 -7.87
CA PRO A 74 -0.62 -6.79 -8.16
C PRO A 74 -0.92 -5.39 -7.62
N TYR A 75 -2.02 -4.81 -8.09
CA TYR A 75 -2.57 -3.58 -7.52
C TYR A 75 -3.87 -3.87 -6.77
N TRP A 76 -4.15 -3.03 -5.77
CA TRP A 76 -5.42 -3.04 -5.06
C TRP A 76 -6.28 -1.88 -5.53
N ASP A 77 -7.32 -2.19 -6.32
CA ASP A 77 -8.31 -1.19 -6.72
C ASP A 77 -9.28 -0.93 -5.57
N TRP A 78 -8.88 -0.03 -4.68
CA TRP A 78 -9.69 0.37 -3.52
C TRP A 78 -10.97 1.13 -3.91
N THR A 79 -11.16 1.50 -5.18
CA THR A 79 -12.39 2.19 -5.62
C THR A 79 -13.61 1.26 -5.63
N ILE A 80 -13.38 -0.05 -5.82
CA ILE A 80 -14.42 -1.09 -5.82
C ILE A 80 -15.10 -1.19 -4.45
N ASP A 81 -14.34 -1.01 -3.37
CA ASP A 81 -14.81 -1.11 -1.99
C ASP A 81 -15.00 0.28 -1.35
N SER A 82 -15.10 1.34 -2.16
CA SER A 82 -14.97 2.73 -1.72
C SER A 82 -15.94 3.18 -0.63
N GLN A 83 -17.11 2.53 -0.49
CA GLN A 83 -18.12 2.88 0.52
C GLN A 83 -17.83 2.29 1.91
N ALA A 84 -17.12 1.17 1.97
CA ALA A 84 -16.75 0.49 3.20
C ALA A 84 -15.40 -0.23 3.01
N PRO A 85 -14.28 0.51 2.87
CA PRO A 85 -12.99 -0.09 2.52
C PRO A 85 -12.52 -1.14 3.53
N GLU A 86 -12.90 -1.01 4.81
CA GLU A 86 -12.61 -1.98 5.87
C GLU A 86 -13.21 -3.38 5.60
N GLU A 87 -14.26 -3.47 4.77
CA GLU A 87 -14.90 -4.73 4.43
C GLU A 87 -14.22 -5.46 3.25
N SER A 88 -13.28 -4.79 2.57
CA SER A 88 -12.55 -5.32 1.41
C SER A 88 -11.91 -6.68 1.72
N GLU A 89 -12.06 -7.63 0.80
CA GLU A 89 -11.38 -8.93 0.89
C GLU A 89 -9.86 -8.78 0.87
N VAL A 90 -9.34 -7.72 0.24
CA VAL A 90 -7.91 -7.47 0.16
C VAL A 90 -7.33 -7.18 1.54
N LEU A 91 -8.01 -6.37 2.36
CA LEU A 91 -7.60 -6.15 3.74
C LEU A 91 -7.69 -7.46 4.53
N LYS A 92 -8.75 -8.27 4.36
CA LYS A 92 -8.84 -9.59 5.03
C LYS A 92 -7.68 -10.51 4.67
N TRP A 93 -7.23 -10.53 3.40
CA TRP A 93 -6.06 -11.32 2.97
C TRP A 93 -4.73 -10.80 3.51
N PHE A 94 -4.65 -9.50 3.85
CA PHE A 94 -3.45 -8.84 4.35
C PHE A 94 -3.50 -8.59 5.88
N GLY A 95 -4.46 -9.19 6.58
CA GLY A 95 -4.75 -8.91 7.99
C GLY A 95 -5.69 -7.71 8.17
N GLY A 96 -6.58 -7.76 9.15
CA GLY A 96 -7.54 -6.71 9.40
C GLY A 96 -6.98 -5.51 10.17
N ASN A 97 -7.87 -4.88 10.93
CA ASN A 97 -7.52 -3.78 11.82
C ASN A 97 -6.61 -4.22 12.97
N GLY A 98 -5.85 -3.27 13.51
CA GLY A 98 -5.07 -3.50 14.71
C GLY A 98 -5.94 -3.71 15.96
N ARG A 99 -5.45 -4.49 16.92
CA ARG A 99 -6.15 -4.80 18.18
C ARG A 99 -5.33 -4.44 19.40
N GLY A 100 -6.04 -4.16 20.49
CA GLY A 100 -5.45 -3.83 21.78
C GLY A 100 -4.76 -2.45 21.82
N PRO A 101 -4.11 -2.12 22.94
CA PRO A 101 -3.53 -0.79 23.15
C PRO A 101 -2.35 -0.47 22.23
N LEU A 102 -1.69 -1.50 21.69
CA LEU A 102 -0.58 -1.35 20.75
C LEU A 102 -1.03 -1.35 19.28
N GLN A 103 -2.32 -1.59 19.02
CA GLN A 103 -2.92 -1.57 17.69
C GLN A 103 -2.23 -2.54 16.71
N CYS A 104 -1.75 -3.68 17.23
CA CYS A 104 -1.07 -4.67 16.42
C CYS A 104 -2.08 -5.35 15.50
N VAL A 105 -1.73 -5.54 14.22
CA VAL A 105 -2.43 -6.51 13.37
C VAL A 105 -2.25 -7.90 13.99
N VAL A 106 -3.33 -8.66 14.17
CA VAL A 106 -3.31 -9.95 14.90
C VAL A 106 -3.77 -11.13 14.07
N ASP A 107 -4.16 -10.90 12.82
CA ASP A 107 -4.69 -11.88 11.89
C ASP A 107 -4.01 -11.76 10.51
N GLY A 108 -4.29 -12.75 9.65
CA GLY A 108 -3.69 -12.83 8.33
C GLY A 108 -2.20 -13.20 8.34
N PRO A 109 -1.56 -13.22 7.16
CA PRO A 109 -0.19 -13.69 6.99
C PRO A 109 0.88 -12.78 7.61
N PHE A 110 0.49 -11.58 8.07
CA PHE A 110 1.39 -10.57 8.60
C PHE A 110 1.17 -10.28 10.10
N ALA A 111 0.32 -11.04 10.81
CA ALA A 111 -0.02 -10.83 12.22
C ALA A 111 1.18 -10.72 13.19
N ASN A 112 2.27 -11.45 12.91
CA ASN A 112 3.46 -11.48 13.76
C ASN A 112 4.60 -10.61 13.24
N TRP A 113 4.33 -9.78 12.24
CA TRP A 113 5.34 -8.89 11.70
C TRP A 113 5.74 -7.83 12.70
N ARG A 114 7.05 -7.57 12.73
CA ARG A 114 7.63 -6.45 13.46
C ARG A 114 8.17 -5.42 12.47
N ALA A 115 7.89 -4.16 12.70
CA ALA A 115 8.56 -3.04 12.05
C ALA A 115 9.76 -2.65 12.92
N SER A 116 10.97 -2.80 12.39
CA SER A 116 12.22 -2.49 13.12
C SER A 116 12.71 -1.06 12.88
N VAL A 117 12.17 -0.37 11.88
CA VAL A 117 12.55 0.97 11.45
C VAL A 117 11.79 2.02 12.25
N SER A 118 12.51 3.02 12.78
CA SER A 118 11.96 4.13 13.58
C SER A 118 11.19 3.68 14.83
N ASN A 119 11.82 2.77 15.58
CA ASN A 119 11.37 2.07 16.80
C ASN A 119 10.82 0.66 16.52
N ASP A 120 11.24 -0.32 17.31
CA ASP A 120 10.78 -1.70 17.18
C ASP A 120 9.35 -1.87 17.72
N HIS A 121 8.42 -2.29 16.86
CA HIS A 121 7.02 -2.52 17.20
C HIS A 121 6.38 -3.60 16.30
N CYS A 122 5.21 -4.09 16.66
CA CYS A 122 4.39 -4.90 15.76
C CYS A 122 3.90 -4.06 14.57
N LEU A 123 3.52 -4.68 13.45
CA LEU A 123 2.79 -4.00 12.38
C LEU A 123 1.50 -3.39 12.94
N ARG A 124 1.28 -2.09 12.73
CA ARG A 124 0.12 -1.38 13.27
C ARG A 124 -0.86 -0.90 12.23
N ARG A 125 -2.15 -1.04 12.53
CA ARG A 125 -3.27 -0.43 11.80
C ARG A 125 -4.30 0.11 12.78
N GLN A 126 -4.96 1.19 12.42
CA GLN A 126 -6.07 1.73 13.20
C GLN A 126 -7.03 2.47 12.28
N PHE A 127 -8.03 1.74 11.78
CA PHE A 127 -8.95 2.22 10.75
C PHE A 127 -9.64 3.54 11.16
N ASN A 128 -9.25 4.66 10.53
CA ASN A 128 -9.61 6.03 10.89
C ASN A 128 -9.57 6.34 12.41
N GLY A 129 -8.64 5.73 13.16
CA GLY A 129 -8.58 5.91 14.61
C GLY A 129 -9.58 5.06 15.42
N GLY A 130 -10.35 4.19 14.76
CA GLY A 130 -11.33 3.27 15.33
C GLY A 130 -11.33 1.94 14.61
N ASP A 131 -12.53 1.48 14.19
CA ASP A 131 -12.75 0.16 13.57
C ASP A 131 -13.26 0.22 12.13
N LYS A 132 -13.43 1.41 11.55
CA LYS A 132 -14.00 1.60 10.21
C LYS A 132 -13.16 2.54 9.39
N ILE A 133 -13.13 2.33 8.07
CA ILE A 133 -12.51 3.27 7.14
C ILE A 133 -13.63 4.16 6.60
N LEU A 134 -13.41 5.47 6.58
CA LEU A 134 -14.36 6.39 5.96
C LEU A 134 -14.47 6.10 4.47
N ALA A 135 -15.64 6.40 3.88
CA ALA A 135 -15.80 6.31 2.44
C ALA A 135 -14.70 7.11 1.72
N ILE A 136 -14.08 6.47 0.74
CA ILE A 136 -13.00 7.03 -0.09
C ILE A 136 -13.53 7.29 -1.52
N TYR A 137 -12.63 7.41 -2.49
CA TYR A 137 -12.98 7.79 -3.85
C TYR A 137 -13.50 6.58 -4.64
N SER A 138 -14.65 6.76 -5.29
CA SER A 138 -15.24 5.76 -6.19
C SER A 138 -14.54 5.72 -7.54
N SER A 139 -14.81 4.67 -8.33
CA SER A 139 -14.21 4.51 -9.67
C SER A 139 -14.63 5.65 -10.59
N GLU A 140 -15.87 6.14 -10.44
CA GLU A 140 -16.38 7.31 -11.17
C GLU A 140 -15.62 8.58 -10.79
N SER A 141 -15.39 8.81 -9.49
CA SER A 141 -14.65 9.98 -9.02
C SER A 141 -13.22 10.01 -9.54
N VAL A 142 -12.51 8.88 -9.48
CA VAL A 142 -11.16 8.75 -10.02
C VAL A 142 -11.15 8.90 -11.54
N SER A 143 -12.09 8.27 -12.25
CA SER A 143 -12.22 8.40 -13.71
C SER A 143 -12.48 9.85 -14.13
N ASN A 144 -13.29 10.58 -13.38
CA ASN A 144 -13.54 11.99 -13.64
C ASN A 144 -12.26 12.83 -13.47
N MET A 145 -11.44 12.55 -12.44
CA MET A 145 -10.15 13.24 -12.26
C MET A 145 -9.21 12.99 -13.46
N ILE A 146 -9.08 11.73 -13.90
CA ILE A 146 -8.25 11.35 -15.04
C ILE A 146 -8.69 12.07 -16.32
N ASN A 147 -10.00 12.17 -16.56
CA ASN A 147 -10.54 12.71 -17.81
C ASN A 147 -10.63 14.23 -17.85
N THR A 148 -10.55 14.93 -16.71
CA THR A 148 -10.81 16.37 -16.64
C THR A 148 -9.62 17.22 -16.21
N ILE A 149 -8.58 16.62 -15.64
CA ILE A 149 -7.40 17.34 -15.16
C ILE A 149 -6.26 17.13 -16.14
N GLU A 150 -6.03 18.13 -17.00
CA GLU A 150 -4.97 18.07 -18.03
C GLU A 150 -3.59 18.52 -17.50
N ASP A 151 -3.56 19.45 -16.55
CA ASP A 151 -2.31 19.95 -15.97
C ASP A 151 -1.69 18.90 -15.04
N TYR A 152 -0.43 18.54 -15.32
CA TYR A 152 0.28 17.49 -14.58
C TYR A 152 0.39 17.79 -13.09
N ASP A 153 0.75 19.02 -12.72
CA ASP A 153 1.00 19.35 -11.33
C ASP A 153 -0.31 19.36 -10.54
N LYS A 154 -1.39 19.87 -11.16
CA LYS A 154 -2.73 19.80 -10.61
C LYS A 154 -3.25 18.36 -10.48
N PHE A 155 -2.98 17.50 -11.46
CA PHE A 155 -3.36 16.08 -11.40
C PHE A 155 -2.62 15.39 -10.26
N ARG A 156 -1.30 15.58 -10.18
CA ARG A 156 -0.46 15.06 -9.12
C ARG A 156 -0.93 15.52 -7.74
N ASP A 157 -1.14 16.81 -7.54
CA ASP A 157 -1.63 17.36 -6.27
C ASP A 157 -3.01 16.76 -5.89
N THR A 158 -3.92 16.66 -6.86
CA THR A 158 -5.27 16.10 -6.64
C THR A 158 -5.22 14.63 -6.23
N ILE A 159 -4.42 13.81 -6.92
CA ILE A 159 -4.28 12.38 -6.61
C ILE A 159 -3.56 12.18 -5.28
N GLU A 160 -2.44 12.88 -5.06
CA GLU A 160 -1.58 12.75 -3.90
C GLU A 160 -2.30 13.15 -2.60
N ASN A 161 -2.94 14.33 -2.57
CA ASN A 161 -3.60 14.87 -1.39
C ASN A 161 -5.03 14.33 -1.18
N GLY A 162 -5.66 13.86 -2.26
CA GLY A 162 -7.00 13.28 -2.25
C GLY A 162 -6.95 11.76 -2.07
N PRO A 163 -7.17 10.97 -3.13
CA PRO A 163 -7.32 9.52 -3.02
C PRO A 163 -6.15 8.77 -2.39
N HIS A 164 -4.91 9.10 -2.74
CA HIS A 164 -3.72 8.48 -2.12
C HIS A 164 -3.71 8.70 -0.61
N ALA A 165 -3.80 9.96 -0.17
CA ALA A 165 -3.76 10.27 1.26
C ALA A 165 -4.99 9.74 2.01
N ALA A 166 -6.16 9.60 1.37
CA ALA A 166 -7.35 9.03 1.97
C ALA A 166 -7.15 7.55 2.35
N VAL A 167 -6.52 6.75 1.49
CA VAL A 167 -6.22 5.34 1.81
C VAL A 167 -5.19 5.24 2.94
N HIS A 168 -4.10 6.00 2.85
CA HIS A 168 -3.07 6.05 3.89
C HIS A 168 -3.65 6.37 5.28
N ARG A 169 -4.42 7.47 5.38
CA ARG A 169 -5.09 7.87 6.63
C ARG A 169 -6.18 6.90 7.05
N GLY A 170 -6.88 6.32 6.08
CA GLY A 170 -7.96 5.37 6.30
C GLY A 170 -7.47 4.13 7.03
N ILE A 171 -6.39 3.51 6.58
CA ILE A 171 -5.80 2.33 7.22
C ILE A 171 -5.18 2.67 8.58
N GLY A 172 -4.59 3.87 8.72
CA GLY A 172 -4.02 4.32 9.98
C GLY A 172 -2.75 3.54 10.37
N GLY A 173 -2.32 3.68 11.63
CA GLY A 173 -1.11 3.03 12.12
C GLY A 173 0.12 3.38 11.28
N ASP A 174 0.85 2.37 10.82
CA ASP A 174 2.07 2.58 10.04
C ASP A 174 1.75 3.23 8.69
N MET A 175 0.61 2.89 8.08
CA MET A 175 0.15 3.49 6.81
C MET A 175 -0.11 4.99 6.89
N ALA A 176 -0.26 5.60 8.07
CA ALA A 176 -0.54 7.04 8.21
C ALA A 176 0.70 7.93 8.38
N VAL A 177 1.91 7.36 8.36
CA VAL A 177 3.18 8.07 8.59
C VAL A 177 4.23 7.72 7.53
N LEU A 178 5.39 8.39 7.53
CA LEU A 178 6.44 8.20 6.51
C LEU A 178 7.07 6.79 6.50
N ILE A 179 6.81 5.98 7.53
CA ILE A 179 7.20 4.57 7.58
C ILE A 179 6.10 3.63 7.05
N SER A 180 5.13 4.14 6.29
CA SER A 180 4.05 3.37 5.68
C SER A 180 4.46 2.13 4.90
N PRO A 181 5.65 2.05 4.26
CA PRO A 181 6.09 0.79 3.65
C PRO A 181 6.37 -0.36 4.62
N ASN A 182 6.29 -0.15 5.94
CA ASN A 182 6.27 -1.24 6.92
C ASN A 182 5.07 -2.17 6.71
N ASP A 183 3.98 -1.62 6.18
CA ASP A 183 2.77 -2.37 5.85
C ASP A 183 2.83 -2.87 4.40
N PRO A 184 2.78 -4.20 4.15
CA PRO A 184 2.76 -4.76 2.79
C PRO A 184 1.68 -4.20 1.87
N ILE A 185 0.55 -3.73 2.42
CA ILE A 185 -0.54 -3.15 1.62
C ILE A 185 -0.12 -1.86 0.90
N PHE A 186 0.92 -1.18 1.40
CA PHE A 186 1.52 0.00 0.77
C PHE A 186 1.81 -0.25 -0.72
N PHE A 187 2.43 -1.39 -1.03
CA PHE A 187 2.90 -1.66 -2.39
C PHE A 187 1.75 -1.92 -3.36
N LEU A 188 0.64 -2.50 -2.90
CA LEU A 188 -0.56 -2.71 -3.72
C LEU A 188 -1.33 -1.40 -3.91
N HIS A 189 -1.39 -0.58 -2.86
CA HIS A 189 -1.96 0.77 -2.93
C HIS A 189 -1.20 1.62 -3.97
N HIS A 190 0.12 1.68 -3.86
CA HIS A 190 0.96 2.45 -4.79
C HIS A 190 1.02 1.84 -6.18
N ALA A 191 0.86 0.53 -6.34
CA ALA A 191 0.67 -0.07 -7.66
C ALA A 191 -0.65 0.36 -8.33
N PHE A 192 -1.69 0.68 -7.55
CA PHE A 192 -2.93 1.25 -8.10
C PHE A 192 -2.82 2.75 -8.37
N VAL A 193 -2.14 3.51 -7.50
CA VAL A 193 -1.78 4.92 -7.79
C VAL A 193 -0.97 5.02 -9.09
N ASP A 194 -0.03 4.08 -9.29
CA ASP A 194 0.75 3.95 -10.52
C ASP A 194 -0.07 3.55 -11.75
N ASN A 195 -1.19 2.84 -11.56
CA ASN A 195 -2.13 2.48 -12.63
C ASN A 195 -3.06 3.64 -13.00
N ILE A 196 -3.31 4.57 -12.07
CA ILE A 196 -4.07 5.80 -12.31
C ILE A 196 -3.26 6.79 -13.17
N TRP A 197 -1.93 6.78 -13.07
CA TRP A 197 -1.01 7.67 -13.79
C TRP A 197 -0.43 7.08 -15.08
#